data_AF-A0A3A3GLE6-F1
#
_entry.id   AF-A0A3A3GLE6-F1
#
_cell.length_a   1.000
_cell.length_b   1.000
_cell.length_c   1.000
_cell.angle_alpha   90.00
_cell.angle_beta   90.00
_cell.angle_gamma   90.00
#
_symmetry.space_group_name_H-M   'P 1'
#
loop_
_entity.id
_entity.type
_entity.pdbx_description
1 polymer ?
#
loop_
_entity_poly.entity_id
_entity_poly.type
_entity_poly.pdbx_seq_one_letter_code
_entity_poly.pdbx_strand_id
1 'polypeptide(L)'
;MLGLVVPIRNQSGPLRNGRILLEMKADNLSALFSSFEKDTHAMLTITDGAGRTIYRTAAAEAAKPDDMIWNTKLASNDWTIEARMPHGLFYQSTDVIRSYTAIGFVLSVLLALCSVICSPRP
;
A
#
# COMPACT_ATOMS: atom_id res chain seq x y z
N MET A 1 -16.98 -19.47 2.30
CA MET A 1 -15.99 -19.97 3.29
C MET A 1 -14.64 -20.05 2.60
N LEU A 2 -13.62 -19.34 3.11
CA LEU A 2 -12.23 -19.45 2.66
C LEU A 2 -11.53 -20.37 3.66
N GLY A 3 -11.12 -21.55 3.22
CA GLY A 3 -10.29 -22.47 4.02
C GLY A 3 -8.82 -22.16 3.78
N LEU A 4 -8.09 -21.80 4.84
CA LEU A 4 -6.65 -21.60 4.76
C LEU A 4 -5.94 -22.90 5.14
N VAL A 5 -5.28 -23.52 4.15
CA VAL A 5 -4.47 -24.72 4.37
C VAL A 5 -3.03 -24.28 4.59
N VAL A 6 -2.55 -24.36 5.82
CA VAL A 6 -1.15 -24.02 6.17
C VAL A 6 -0.33 -25.31 6.32
N PRO A 7 0.77 -25.48 5.58
CA PRO A 7 1.67 -26.61 5.77
C PRO A 7 2.48 -26.45 7.06
N ILE A 8 2.59 -27.52 7.86
CA ILE A 8 3.42 -27.50 9.07
C ILE A 8 4.90 -27.62 8.66
N ARG A 9 5.71 -26.59 8.93
CA ARG A 9 7.14 -26.54 8.57
C ARG A 9 8.03 -27.47 9.39
N ASN A 10 7.59 -27.96 10.55
CA ASN A 10 8.37 -28.88 11.39
C ASN A 10 7.87 -30.32 11.27
N GLN A 11 8.47 -31.09 10.37
CA GLN A 11 8.07 -32.46 10.01
C GLN A 11 8.73 -33.54 10.88
N SER A 12 8.88 -33.29 12.18
CA SER A 12 9.54 -34.23 13.10
C SER A 12 8.49 -35.03 13.89
N GLY A 13 8.51 -36.36 13.78
CA GLY A 13 7.57 -37.25 14.47
C GLY A 13 6.27 -37.55 13.70
N PRO A 14 5.20 -38.05 14.37
CA PRO A 14 3.97 -38.57 13.74
C PRO A 14 3.13 -37.53 12.96
N LEU A 15 3.59 -36.28 12.88
CA LEU A 15 2.93 -35.15 12.20
C LEU A 15 3.49 -34.90 10.79
N ARG A 16 4.28 -35.84 10.24
CA ARG A 16 4.80 -35.80 8.87
C ARG A 16 3.62 -35.65 7.88
N ASN A 17 3.65 -34.62 7.03
CA ASN A 17 2.57 -34.22 6.11
C ASN A 17 1.25 -33.72 6.75
N GLY A 18 1.25 -33.36 8.03
CA GLY A 18 0.11 -32.68 8.65
C GLY A 18 -0.19 -31.34 7.97
N ARG A 19 -1.44 -31.12 7.60
CA ARG A 19 -1.96 -29.85 7.10
C ARG A 19 -2.93 -29.31 8.15
N ILE A 20 -2.70 -28.10 8.63
CA ILE A 20 -3.66 -27.43 9.52
C ILE A 20 -4.67 -26.74 8.62
N LEU A 21 -5.93 -27.18 8.69
CA LEU A 21 -7.05 -26.48 8.09
C LEU A 21 -7.53 -25.43 9.09
N LEU A 22 -7.16 -24.17 8.86
CA LEU A 22 -7.78 -23.06 9.56
C LEU A 22 -9.01 -22.63 8.76
N GLU A 23 -10.19 -22.98 9.27
CA GLU A 23 -11.43 -22.35 8.84
C GLU A 23 -11.51 -20.95 9.45
N MET A 24 -11.02 -19.97 8.70
CA MET A 24 -11.30 -18.58 9.00
C MET A 24 -12.59 -18.17 8.30
N LYS A 25 -13.45 -17.44 9.01
CA LYS A 25 -14.55 -16.72 8.34
C LYS A 25 -13.93 -15.74 7.35
N ALA A 26 -14.06 -16.08 6.06
CA ALA A 26 -13.64 -15.28 4.92
C ALA A 26 -13.96 -13.79 5.11
N ASP A 27 -15.15 -13.54 5.65
CA ASP A 27 -15.74 -12.22 5.82
C ASP A 27 -14.86 -11.28 6.65
N ASN A 28 -14.22 -11.78 7.71
CA ASN A 28 -13.35 -10.98 8.57
C ASN A 28 -12.05 -10.58 7.85
N LEU A 29 -11.49 -11.51 7.08
CA LEU A 29 -10.24 -11.26 6.35
C LEU A 29 -10.48 -10.36 5.15
N SER A 30 -11.60 -10.56 4.43
CA SER A 30 -12.02 -9.64 3.37
C SER A 30 -12.37 -8.26 3.90
N ALA A 31 -12.92 -8.14 5.12
CA ALA A 31 -13.17 -6.85 5.75
C ALA A 31 -11.85 -6.12 6.06
N LEU A 32 -10.81 -6.84 6.54
CA LEU A 32 -9.49 -6.26 6.73
C LEU A 32 -8.87 -5.75 5.43
N PHE A 33 -8.97 -6.53 4.34
CA PHE A 33 -8.50 -6.10 3.03
C PHE A 33 -9.28 -4.89 2.52
N SER A 34 -10.61 -4.90 2.65
CA SER A 34 -11.45 -3.79 2.23
C SER A 34 -11.17 -2.51 3.02
N SER A 35 -10.94 -2.60 4.33
CA SER A 35 -10.52 -1.45 5.15
C SER A 35 -9.16 -0.92 4.70
N PHE A 36 -8.18 -1.81 4.46
CA PHE A 36 -6.88 -1.39 3.95
C PHE A 36 -6.98 -0.70 2.58
N GLU A 37 -7.75 -1.26 1.64
CA GLU A 37 -8.00 -0.66 0.32
C GLU A 37 -8.67 0.70 0.44
N LYS A 38 -9.61 0.84 1.38
CA LYS A 38 -10.32 2.11 1.62
C LYS A 38 -9.41 3.19 2.21
N ASP A 39 -8.58 2.82 3.19
CA ASP A 39 -7.73 3.76 3.93
C ASP A 39 -6.50 4.19 3.12
N THR A 40 -5.98 3.30 2.26
CA THR A 40 -4.77 3.56 1.47
C THR A 40 -5.06 3.89 0.02
N HIS A 41 -6.26 3.62 -0.49
CA HIS A 41 -6.58 3.61 -1.91
C HIS A 41 -5.70 2.67 -2.75
N ALA A 42 -4.97 1.75 -2.12
CA ALA A 42 -4.21 0.73 -2.80
C ALA A 42 -5.12 -0.43 -3.24
N MET A 43 -4.77 -1.05 -4.36
CA MET A 43 -5.36 -2.27 -4.88
C MET A 43 -4.50 -3.45 -4.42
N LEU A 44 -5.12 -4.46 -3.83
CA LEU A 44 -4.47 -5.66 -3.32
C LEU A 44 -4.57 -6.83 -4.30
N THR A 45 -3.47 -7.54 -4.48
CA THR A 45 -3.43 -8.88 -5.07
C THR A 45 -2.68 -9.81 -4.12
N ILE A 46 -3.30 -10.93 -3.76
CA ILE A 46 -2.70 -11.95 -2.90
C ILE A 46 -2.56 -13.24 -3.69
N THR A 47 -1.35 -13.77 -3.75
CA THR A 47 -1.04 -15.05 -4.40
C THR A 47 -0.45 -16.05 -3.42
N ASP A 48 -0.76 -17.33 -3.58
CA ASP A 48 -0.10 -18.39 -2.81
C ASP A 48 1.31 -18.69 -3.36
N GLY A 49 2.05 -19.57 -2.67
CA GLY A 49 3.40 -19.96 -3.06
C GLY A 49 3.48 -20.70 -4.41
N ALA A 50 2.34 -21.13 -4.97
CA ALA A 50 2.24 -21.70 -6.31
C ALA A 50 1.84 -20.66 -7.38
N GLY A 51 1.69 -19.39 -6.99
CA GLY A 51 1.30 -18.28 -7.87
C GLY A 51 -0.20 -18.17 -8.12
N ARG A 52 -1.04 -18.94 -7.42
CA ARG A 52 -2.49 -18.88 -7.59
C ARG A 52 -3.05 -17.69 -6.83
N THR A 53 -3.89 -16.89 -7.50
CA THR A 53 -4.55 -15.75 -6.88
C THR A 53 -5.58 -16.21 -5.86
N ILE A 54 -5.38 -15.83 -4.60
CA ILE A 54 -6.29 -16.05 -3.47
C ILE A 54 -7.29 -14.89 -3.38
N TYR A 55 -6.80 -13.67 -3.63
CA TYR A 55 -7.59 -12.46 -3.54
C TYR A 55 -7.11 -11.43 -4.55
N ARG A 56 -8.04 -10.66 -5.10
CA ARG A 56 -7.78 -9.50 -5.95
C ARG A 56 -8.91 -8.49 -5.76
N THR A 57 -8.55 -7.22 -5.65
CA THR A 57 -9.51 -6.11 -5.63
C THR A 57 -10.45 -6.19 -6.83
N ALA A 58 -11.77 -6.11 -6.60
CA ALA A 58 -12.76 -6.30 -7.65
C ALA A 58 -12.70 -5.24 -8.76
N ALA A 59 -12.34 -4.01 -8.40
CA ALA A 59 -12.17 -2.88 -9.31
C ALA A 59 -10.69 -2.58 -9.61
N ALA A 60 -9.85 -3.61 -9.72
CA ALA A 60 -8.45 -3.41 -10.05
C ALA A 60 -8.32 -2.84 -11.48
N GLU A 61 -7.83 -1.60 -11.60
CA GLU A 61 -7.48 -1.01 -12.89
C GLU A 61 -6.35 -1.81 -13.56
N ALA A 62 -6.16 -1.62 -14.88
CA ALA A 62 -4.99 -2.18 -15.56
C ALA A 62 -3.70 -1.61 -14.93
N ALA A 63 -2.69 -2.47 -14.74
CA ALA A 63 -1.41 -2.03 -14.18
C ALA A 63 -0.76 -1.00 -15.11
N LYS A 64 -0.35 0.13 -14.56
CA LYS A 64 0.44 1.15 -15.26
C LYS A 64 1.91 1.03 -14.84
N PRO A 65 2.86 1.36 -15.72
CA PRO A 65 4.29 1.21 -15.44
C PRO A 65 4.80 2.17 -14.36
N ASP A 66 4.09 3.26 -14.08
CA ASP A 66 4.37 4.25 -13.05
C ASP A 66 3.67 3.97 -11.71
N ASP A 67 2.83 2.93 -11.64
CA ASP A 67 2.17 2.54 -10.41
C ASP A 67 3.21 2.13 -9.36
N MET A 68 2.96 2.54 -8.13
CA MET A 68 3.82 2.18 -7.02
C MET A 68 3.42 0.82 -6.49
N ILE A 69 4.34 -0.14 -6.56
CA ILE A 69 4.10 -1.54 -6.18
C ILE A 69 4.90 -1.86 -4.93
N TRP A 70 4.21 -2.32 -3.90
CA TRP A 70 4.82 -2.89 -2.70
C TRP A 70 4.51 -4.38 -2.62
N ASN A 71 5.57 -5.18 -2.48
CA ASN A 71 5.47 -6.62 -2.42
C ASN A 71 6.04 -7.13 -1.09
N THR A 72 5.25 -7.90 -0.36
CA THR A 72 5.71 -8.64 0.82
C THR A 72 5.41 -10.11 0.70
N LYS A 73 6.33 -10.93 1.19
CA LYS A 73 6.16 -12.38 1.26
C LYS A 73 6.01 -12.81 2.71
N LEU A 74 4.89 -13.45 3.04
CA LEU A 74 4.64 -13.99 4.36
C LEU A 74 5.37 -15.33 4.49
N ALA A 75 6.34 -15.39 5.40
CA ALA A 75 7.11 -16.60 5.66
C ALA A 75 6.28 -17.74 6.29
N SER A 76 5.11 -17.44 6.86
CA SER A 76 4.26 -18.42 7.56
C SER A 76 3.45 -19.31 6.62
N ASN A 77 3.04 -18.81 5.46
CA ASN A 77 2.12 -19.49 4.53
C ASN A 77 2.53 -19.34 3.05
N ASP A 78 3.73 -18.83 2.79
CA ASP A 78 4.28 -18.59 1.45
C ASP A 78 3.39 -17.69 0.57
N TRP A 79 2.55 -16.86 1.18
CA TRP A 79 1.75 -15.88 0.45
C TRP A 79 2.59 -14.69 0.02
N THR A 80 2.31 -14.17 -1.16
CA THR A 80 2.78 -12.87 -1.61
C THR A 80 1.61 -11.92 -1.63
N ILE A 81 1.74 -10.82 -0.90
CA ILE A 81 0.79 -9.71 -0.89
C ILE A 81 1.42 -8.58 -1.69
N GLU A 82 0.78 -8.26 -2.80
CA GLU A 82 1.06 -7.10 -3.63
C GLU A 82 0.04 -6.01 -3.31
N ALA A 83 0.52 -4.85 -2.88
CA ALA A 83 -0.26 -3.64 -2.75
C ALA A 83 0.21 -2.67 -3.83
N ARG A 84 -0.70 -2.30 -4.74
CA ARG A 84 -0.44 -1.40 -5.87
C ARG A 84 -1.21 -0.11 -5.69
N MET A 85 -0.56 1.03 -5.79
CA MET A 85 -1.20 2.34 -5.74
C MET A 85 -0.93 3.13 -7.03
N PRO A 86 -1.96 3.78 -7.61
CA PRO A 86 -1.78 4.69 -8.73
C PRO A 86 -0.82 5.84 -8.36
N HIS A 87 0.12 6.15 -9.25
CA HIS A 87 1.10 7.22 -9.07
C HIS A 87 0.45 8.55 -8.63
N GLY A 88 -0.65 8.92 -9.29
CA GLY A 88 -1.36 10.17 -9.01
C GLY A 88 -1.90 10.27 -7.58
N LEU A 89 -2.31 9.15 -6.98
CA LEU A 89 -2.79 9.12 -5.59
C LEU A 89 -1.63 9.15 -4.60
N PHE A 90 -0.53 8.44 -4.91
CA PHE A 90 0.63 8.41 -4.03
C PHE A 90 1.28 9.80 -3.87
N TYR A 91 1.40 10.56 -4.97
CA TYR A 91 2.06 11.86 -4.97
C TYR A 91 1.14 13.06 -4.71
N GLN A 92 -0.17 12.84 -4.56
CA GLN A 92 -1.14 13.93 -4.35
C GLN A 92 -0.78 14.79 -3.13
N SER A 93 -0.40 14.16 -2.02
CA SER A 93 -0.01 14.86 -0.79
C SER A 93 1.29 15.66 -0.98
N THR A 94 2.25 15.11 -1.71
CA THR A 94 3.52 15.79 -2.01
C THR A 94 3.31 17.01 -2.89
N ASP A 95 2.41 16.94 -3.86
CA ASP A 95 2.10 18.04 -4.77
C ASP A 95 1.43 19.21 -4.04
N VAL A 96 0.50 18.90 -3.14
CA VAL A 96 -0.15 19.90 -2.26
C VAL A 96 0.87 20.60 -1.37
N ILE A 97 1.77 19.85 -0.72
CA ILE A 97 2.82 20.43 0.14
C ILE A 97 3.74 21.34 -0.69
N ARG A 98 4.17 20.88 -1.87
CA ARG A 98 5.05 21.65 -2.76
C ARG A 98 4.41 22.96 -3.20
N SER A 99 3.11 22.94 -3.50
CA SER A 99 2.34 24.14 -3.86
C SER A 99 2.32 25.16 -2.73
N TYR A 100 2.01 24.75 -1.50
CA TYR A 100 2.00 25.67 -0.35
C TYR A 100 3.39 26.23 -0.03
N THR A 101 4.44 25.42 -0.11
CA THR A 101 5.82 25.90 0.08
C THR A 101 6.22 26.90 -1.00
N ALA A 102 5.84 26.68 -2.26
CA ALA A 102 6.12 27.62 -3.35
C ALA A 102 5.43 28.97 -3.12
N ILE A 103 4.16 28.97 -2.71
CA ILE A 103 3.42 30.20 -2.39
C ILE A 103 4.08 30.95 -1.23
N GLY A 104 4.43 30.25 -0.15
CA GLY A 104 5.11 30.85 0.99
C GLY A 104 6.47 31.47 0.62
N PHE A 105 7.23 30.78 -0.24
CA PHE A 105 8.50 31.28 -0.76
C PHE A 105 8.31 32.56 -1.59
N VAL A 106 7.35 32.56 -2.53
CA VAL A 106 7.04 33.72 -3.36
C VAL A 106 6.63 34.92 -2.51
N LEU A 107 5.75 34.73 -1.51
CA LEU A 107 5.34 35.80 -0.59
C LEU A 107 6.52 36.34 0.22
N SER A 108 7.40 35.46 0.70
CA SER A 108 8.59 35.85 1.47
C SER A 108 9.55 36.70 0.63
N VAL A 109 9.78 36.32 -0.63
CA VAL A 109 10.61 37.08 -1.57
C VAL A 109 10.00 38.44 -1.87
N LEU A 110 8.69 38.50 -2.13
CA LEU A 110 7.99 39.77 -2.37
C LEU A 110 8.09 40.71 -1.17
N LEU A 111 7.87 40.20 0.04
CA LEU A 111 7.99 40.98 1.27
C LEU A 111 9.42 41.49 1.50
N ALA A 112 10.43 40.67 1.25
CA ALA A 112 11.84 41.06 1.35
C ALA A 112 12.20 42.14 0.32
N LEU A 113 11.70 42.04 -0.91
CA LEU A 113 11.89 43.09 -1.92
C LEU A 113 11.19 44.39 -1.51
N CYS A 114 9.97 44.31 -1.00
CA CYS A 114 9.25 45.47 -0.49
C CYS A 114 10.00 46.15 0.67
N SER A 115 10.55 45.39 1.63
CA SER A 115 11.30 45.97 2.75
C SER A 115 12.60 46.63 2.29
N VAL A 116 13.30 46.05 1.31
CA VAL A 116 14.51 46.64 0.72
C VAL A 116 14.19 47.93 -0.05
N ILE A 117 13.08 47.99 -0.78
CA ILE A 117 12.67 49.17 -1.56
C ILE A 117 12.15 50.29 -0.64
N CYS A 118 11.41 49.93 0.42
CA CYS A 118 10.76 50.88 1.32
C CYS A 118 11.65 51.32 2.50
N SER A 119 12.82 50.71 2.67
CA SER A 119 13.82 51.14 3.64
C SER A 119 14.54 52.41 3.13
N PRO A 120 14.47 53.54 3.85
CA PRO A 120 15.29 54.71 3.52
C PRO A 120 16.76 54.33 3.71
N ARG A 121 17.51 54.29 2.60
CA ARG A 121 18.97 54.15 2.67
C ARG A 121 19.54 55.37 3.42
N PRO A 122 20.39 55.20 4.45
CA PRO A 122 21.12 56.30 5.05
C PRO A 122 22.11 56.94 4.06
#